data_AF-A0A8T2UY51-F1
#
_entry.id   AF-A0A8T2UY51-F1
#
_cell.length_a   1.000
_cell.length_b   1.000
_cell.length_c   1.000
_cell.angle_alpha   90.00
_cell.angle_beta   90.00
_cell.angle_gamma   90.00
#
_symmetry.space_group_name_H-M   'P 1'
#
loop_
_entity.id
_entity.type
_entity.pdbx_description
1 polymer ?
#
loop_
_entity_poly.entity_id
_entity_poly.type
_entity_poly.pdbx_seq_one_letter_code
_entity_poly.pdbx_strand_id
1 'polypeptide(L)'
;MQRLCLDEEFWENVKAVLNILTPIYRVLRMTDCEGATLGLLIHMMRRAIDDIRAATLVTTEKANEVLEVTLRRWTWMHRPIHGFAGLLHPAFKSSALYTDIEVLSDRLSYMSRVVPSHLHNEMLEQISCYLDERGNSAFTFPSC
;
A
#
# COMPACT_ATOMS: atom_id res chain seq x y z
N MET A 1 -36.88 10.25 6.06
CA MET A 1 -35.99 9.07 6.15
C MET A 1 -36.66 7.79 5.64
N GLN A 2 -37.87 7.43 6.10
CA GLN A 2 -38.50 6.13 5.78
C GLN A 2 -38.69 5.80 4.28
N ARG A 3 -38.81 6.80 3.39
CA ARG A 3 -38.93 6.59 1.93
C ARG A 3 -37.61 6.27 1.21
N LEU A 4 -36.46 6.75 1.71
CA LEU A 4 -35.15 6.53 1.10
C LEU A 4 -34.63 5.11 1.35
N CYS A 5 -34.89 4.56 2.54
CA CYS A 5 -34.47 3.20 2.89
C CYS A 5 -35.26 2.10 2.15
N LEU A 6 -36.33 2.46 1.44
CA LEU A 6 -37.14 1.53 0.63
C LEU A 6 -36.88 1.68 -0.87
N ASP A 7 -36.02 2.63 -1.26
CA ASP A 7 -35.67 2.89 -2.65
C ASP A 7 -34.50 1.98 -3.06
N GLU A 8 -34.74 1.13 -4.06
CA GLU A 8 -33.76 0.17 -4.57
C GLU A 8 -32.60 0.88 -5.27
N GLU A 9 -32.87 1.97 -6.00
CA GLU A 9 -31.83 2.75 -6.68
C GLU A 9 -30.87 3.40 -5.66
N PHE A 10 -31.41 3.89 -4.54
CA PHE A 10 -30.60 4.39 -3.44
C PHE A 10 -29.62 3.33 -2.93
N TRP A 11 -30.08 2.10 -2.69
CA TRP A 11 -29.22 1.03 -2.18
C TRP A 11 -28.18 0.54 -3.20
N GLU A 12 -28.52 0.50 -4.49
CA GLU A 12 -27.54 0.20 -5.54
C GLU A 12 -26.43 1.26 -5.59
N ASN A 13 -26.79 2.54 -5.47
CA ASN A 13 -25.80 3.61 -5.37
C ASN A 13 -24.92 3.48 -4.11
N VAL A 14 -25.50 3.11 -2.96
CA VAL A 14 -24.72 2.83 -1.73
C VAL A 14 -23.74 1.67 -1.96
N LYS A 15 -24.17 0.57 -2.58
CA LYS A 15 -23.29 -0.57 -2.91
C LYS A 15 -22.14 -0.14 -3.82
N ALA A 16 -22.42 0.67 -4.84
CA ALA A 16 -21.41 1.20 -5.74
C ALA A 16 -20.36 2.06 -5.01
N VAL A 17 -20.81 2.96 -4.13
CA VAL A 17 -19.93 3.79 -3.29
C VAL A 17 -19.08 2.92 -2.36
N LEU A 18 -19.68 1.93 -1.70
CA LEU A 18 -18.93 1.02 -0.83
C LEU A 18 -17.91 0.20 -1.62
N ASN A 19 -18.26 -0.29 -2.80
CA ASN A 19 -17.36 -1.08 -3.64
C ASN A 19 -16.08 -0.32 -3.99
N ILE A 20 -16.21 0.95 -4.40
CA ILE A 20 -15.05 1.75 -4.81
C ILE A 20 -14.27 2.38 -3.65
N LEU A 21 -14.92 2.67 -2.50
CA LEU A 21 -14.26 3.30 -1.36
C LEU A 21 -13.71 2.30 -0.33
N THR A 22 -14.19 1.06 -0.31
CA THR A 22 -13.70 0.02 0.60
C THR A 22 -12.17 -0.17 0.54
N PRO A 23 -11.51 -0.19 -0.64
CA PRO A 23 -10.06 -0.34 -0.70
C PRO A 23 -9.32 0.81 -0.01
N ILE A 24 -9.78 2.05 -0.19
CA ILE A 24 -9.23 3.25 0.46
C ILE A 24 -9.43 3.17 1.98
N TYR A 25 -10.65 2.82 2.41
CA TYR A 25 -10.97 2.66 3.83
C TYR A 25 -10.07 1.62 4.50
N ARG A 26 -9.76 0.50 3.83
CA ARG A 26 -8.84 -0.52 4.36
C ARG A 26 -7.42 0.02 4.57
N VAL A 27 -6.91 0.84 3.65
CA VAL A 27 -5.59 1.50 3.83
C VAL A 27 -5.63 2.42 5.05
N LEU A 28 -6.63 3.30 5.14
CA LEU A 28 -6.76 4.26 6.24
C LEU A 28 -6.89 3.55 7.58
N ARG A 29 -7.76 2.54 7.67
CA ARG A 29 -7.95 1.78 8.90
C ARG A 29 -6.69 1.05 9.33
N MET A 30 -5.92 0.51 8.38
CA MET A 30 -4.64 -0.13 8.69
C MET A 30 -3.63 0.88 9.25
N THR A 31 -3.52 2.06 8.65
CA THR A 31 -2.58 3.09 9.11
C THR A 31 -2.96 3.77 10.42
N ASP A 32 -4.24 3.73 10.78
CA ASP A 32 -4.77 4.31 12.02
C ASP A 32 -4.63 3.36 13.23
N CYS A 33 -4.37 2.07 12.98
CA CYS A 33 -4.10 1.10 14.03
C CYS A 33 -2.69 1.28 14.63
N GLU A 34 -2.56 1.02 15.93
CA GLU A 34 -1.25 0.94 16.59
C GLU A 34 -0.44 -0.25 16.04
N GLY A 35 0.84 -0.04 15.75
CA GLY A 35 1.76 -1.11 15.32
C GLY A 35 2.73 -0.71 14.22
N ALA A 36 3.55 -1.68 13.77
CA ALA A 36 4.54 -1.51 12.71
C ALA A 36 3.90 -1.53 11.30
N THR A 37 3.06 -0.52 11.02
CA THR A 37 2.28 -0.41 9.77
C THR A 37 3.07 0.21 8.62
N LEU A 38 4.21 0.83 8.91
CA LEU A 38 5.04 1.57 7.96
C LEU A 38 5.43 0.75 6.72
N GLY A 39 5.87 -0.50 6.93
CA GLY A 39 6.23 -1.40 5.83
C GLY A 39 5.04 -2.02 5.10
N LEU A 40 3.84 -1.96 5.68
CA LEU A 40 2.62 -2.48 5.07
C LEU A 40 1.98 -1.47 4.11
N LEU A 41 2.19 -0.17 4.34
CA LEU A 41 1.50 0.91 3.64
C LEU A 41 1.64 0.83 2.12
N ILE A 42 2.85 0.58 1.61
CA ILE A 42 3.08 0.52 0.16
C ILE A 42 2.34 -0.65 -0.49
N HIS A 43 2.28 -1.80 0.18
CA HIS A 43 1.55 -2.97 -0.32
C HIS A 43 0.04 -2.75 -0.28
N MET A 44 -0.45 -2.16 0.81
CA MET A 44 -1.88 -1.87 0.96
C MET A 44 -2.34 -0.82 -0.05
N MET A 45 -1.54 0.20 -0.31
CA MET A 45 -1.86 1.20 -1.34
C MET A 45 -1.88 0.60 -2.74
N ARG A 46 -0.89 -0.25 -3.09
CA ARG A 46 -0.88 -0.95 -4.39
C ARG A 46 -2.10 -1.83 -4.58
N ARG A 47 -2.44 -2.62 -3.55
CA ARG A 47 -3.66 -3.42 -3.55
C ARG A 47 -4.91 -2.55 -3.70
N ALA A 48 -4.97 -1.41 -3.00
CA ALA A 48 -6.11 -0.52 -3.10
C ALA A 48 -6.27 0.08 -4.51
N ILE A 49 -5.16 0.43 -5.17
CA ILE A 49 -5.13 0.89 -6.56
C ILE A 49 -5.66 -0.21 -7.49
N ASP A 50 -5.21 -1.45 -7.33
CA ASP A 50 -5.65 -2.57 -8.16
C ASP A 50 -7.14 -2.90 -7.94
N ASP A 51 -7.60 -2.88 -6.67
CA ASP A 51 -9.00 -3.09 -6.32
C ASP A 51 -9.91 -1.98 -6.89
N ILE A 52 -9.47 -0.70 -6.89
CA ILE A 52 -10.22 0.42 -7.51
C ILE A 52 -10.32 0.23 -9.02
N ARG A 53 -9.23 -0.18 -9.69
CA ARG A 53 -9.23 -0.47 -11.14
C ARG A 53 -10.13 -1.64 -11.49
N ALA A 54 -10.29 -2.59 -10.58
CA ALA A 54 -11.14 -3.76 -10.74
C ALA A 54 -12.59 -3.55 -10.25
N ALA A 55 -12.96 -2.34 -9.82
CA ALA A 55 -14.30 -2.05 -9.34
C ALA A 55 -15.35 -2.24 -10.46
N THR A 56 -16.35 -3.08 -10.19
CA THR A 56 -17.35 -3.49 -11.20
C THR A 56 -18.71 -2.80 -11.04
N LEU A 57 -18.97 -2.15 -9.90
CA LEU A 57 -20.26 -1.51 -9.61
C LEU A 57 -20.30 -0.02 -10.00
N VAL A 58 -19.23 0.49 -10.62
CA VAL A 58 -19.13 1.87 -11.12
C VAL A 58 -18.65 1.87 -12.56
N THR A 59 -18.83 2.99 -13.26
CA THR A 59 -18.25 3.15 -14.59
C THR A 59 -16.74 3.34 -14.49
N THR A 60 -16.04 3.01 -15.58
CA THR A 60 -14.59 3.20 -15.68
C THR A 60 -14.19 4.66 -15.45
N GLU A 61 -14.99 5.63 -15.90
CA GLU A 61 -14.75 7.05 -15.71
C GLU A 61 -14.76 7.42 -14.22
N LYS A 62 -15.78 6.98 -13.47
CA LYS A 62 -15.87 7.20 -12.02
C LYS A 62 -14.74 6.49 -11.27
N ALA A 63 -14.37 5.28 -11.69
CA ALA A 63 -13.22 4.57 -11.14
C ALA A 63 -11.92 5.37 -11.32
N ASN A 64 -11.72 5.95 -12.51
CA ASN A 64 -10.56 6.78 -12.81
C ASN A 64 -10.54 8.08 -12.00
N GLU A 65 -11.68 8.75 -11.80
CA GLU A 65 -11.77 9.94 -10.96
C GLU A 65 -11.35 9.66 -9.51
N VAL A 66 -11.84 8.57 -8.93
CA VAL A 66 -11.44 8.16 -7.56
C VAL A 66 -9.97 7.75 -7.52
N LEU A 67 -9.49 7.04 -8.53
CA LEU A 67 -8.09 6.65 -8.63
C LEU A 67 -7.17 7.87 -8.72
N GLU A 68 -7.53 8.89 -9.50
CA GLU A 68 -6.76 10.13 -9.62
C GLU A 68 -6.63 10.83 -8.26
N VAL A 69 -7.73 10.98 -7.52
CA VAL A 69 -7.70 11.57 -6.17
C VAL A 69 -6.84 10.73 -5.22
N THR A 70 -6.94 9.40 -5.32
CA THR A 70 -6.17 8.46 -4.50
C THR A 70 -4.68 8.57 -4.78
N LEU A 71 -4.27 8.57 -6.04
CA LEU A 71 -2.88 8.73 -6.45
C LEU A 71 -2.32 10.09 -6.07
N ARG A 72 -3.10 11.16 -6.24
CA ARG A 72 -2.70 12.50 -5.78
C ARG A 72 -2.49 12.57 -4.27
N ARG A 73 -3.32 11.88 -3.48
CA ARG A 73 -3.10 11.77 -2.03
C ARG A 73 -1.87 10.92 -1.71
N TRP A 74 -1.66 9.83 -2.44
CA TRP A 74 -0.46 8.99 -2.31
C TRP A 74 0.81 9.80 -2.49
N THR A 75 0.94 10.62 -3.54
CA THR A 75 2.15 11.42 -3.77
C THR A 75 2.48 12.40 -2.64
N TRP A 76 1.47 12.88 -1.91
CA TRP A 76 1.66 13.79 -0.78
C TRP A 76 2.11 13.07 0.49
N MET A 77 1.55 11.88 0.75
CA MET A 77 1.81 11.09 1.95
C MET A 77 3.03 10.20 1.80
N HIS A 78 3.35 9.78 0.58
CA HIS A 78 4.47 8.89 0.30
C HIS A 78 5.81 9.56 0.59
N ARG A 79 6.75 8.75 1.10
CA ARG A 79 8.07 9.16 1.54
C ARG A 79 9.01 7.97 1.32
N PRO A 80 10.31 8.22 1.04
CA PRO A 80 11.29 7.15 0.82
C PRO A 80 11.34 6.07 1.91
N ILE A 81 11.03 6.44 3.16
CA ILE A 81 10.98 5.48 4.26
C ILE A 81 9.86 4.44 4.09
N HIS A 82 8.75 4.76 3.42
CA HIS A 82 7.66 3.79 3.17
C HIS A 82 8.10 2.70 2.20
N GLY A 83 8.73 3.07 1.09
CA GLY A 83 9.27 2.10 0.14
C GLY A 83 10.39 1.25 0.75
N PHE A 84 11.30 1.89 1.48
CA PHE A 84 12.38 1.19 2.17
C PHE A 84 11.87 0.22 3.25
N ALA A 85 10.92 0.65 4.09
CA ALA A 85 10.31 -0.21 5.11
C ALA A 85 9.52 -1.37 4.49
N GLY A 86 8.85 -1.13 3.36
CA GLY A 86 8.12 -2.18 2.62
C GLY A 86 9.06 -3.23 2.05
N LEU A 87 10.20 -2.81 1.47
CA LEU A 87 11.24 -3.71 0.99
C LEU A 87 11.74 -4.67 2.08
N LEU A 88 11.86 -4.16 3.31
CA LEU A 88 12.35 -4.94 4.45
C LEU A 88 11.24 -5.72 5.16
N HIS A 89 9.98 -5.62 4.74
CA HIS A 89 8.88 -6.26 5.45
C HIS A 89 8.85 -7.78 5.20
N PRO A 90 8.98 -8.63 6.24
CA PRO A 90 9.14 -10.08 6.09
C PRO A 90 7.96 -10.77 5.39
N ALA A 91 6.73 -10.29 5.62
CA ALA A 91 5.54 -10.84 4.98
C ALA A 91 5.53 -10.70 3.45
N PHE A 92 6.36 -9.79 2.91
CA PHE A 92 6.40 -9.48 1.48
C PHE A 92 7.77 -9.71 0.86
N LYS A 93 8.63 -10.45 1.55
CA LYS A 93 9.97 -10.81 1.13
C LYS A 93 10.01 -11.49 -0.26
N SER A 94 9.00 -12.28 -0.59
CA SER A 94 8.85 -12.94 -1.89
C SER A 94 8.05 -12.12 -2.93
N SER A 95 7.61 -10.91 -2.59
CA SER A 95 6.87 -10.05 -3.51
C SER A 95 7.79 -9.45 -4.56
N ALA A 96 7.25 -9.12 -5.74
CA ALA A 96 8.01 -8.42 -6.78
C ALA A 96 8.41 -6.97 -6.41
N LEU A 97 8.15 -6.52 -5.18
CA LEU A 97 8.41 -5.15 -4.73
C LEU A 97 9.91 -4.77 -4.84
N TYR A 98 10.83 -5.73 -4.71
CA TYR A 98 12.27 -5.48 -4.90
C TYR A 98 12.66 -5.14 -6.35
N THR A 99 11.77 -5.37 -7.32
CA THR A 99 11.94 -4.95 -8.72
C THR A 99 11.21 -3.65 -9.05
N ASP A 100 10.43 -3.13 -8.11
CA ASP A 100 9.63 -1.95 -8.34
C ASP A 100 10.50 -0.68 -8.31
N ILE A 101 10.33 0.15 -9.33
CA ILE A 101 11.16 1.35 -9.55
C ILE A 101 10.94 2.40 -8.45
N GLU A 102 9.71 2.58 -7.96
CA GLU A 102 9.41 3.52 -6.86
C GLU A 102 10.14 3.07 -5.59
N VAL A 103 10.07 1.76 -5.28
CA VAL A 103 10.72 1.18 -4.10
C VAL A 103 12.23 1.22 -4.18
N LEU A 104 12.81 0.93 -5.34
CA LEU A 104 14.25 1.01 -5.57
C LEU A 104 14.75 2.45 -5.44
N SER A 105 14.00 3.41 -5.98
CA SER A 105 14.27 4.85 -5.83
C SER A 105 14.19 5.29 -4.37
N ASP A 106 13.16 4.85 -3.66
CA ASP A 106 12.95 5.13 -2.25
C ASP A 106 14.08 4.59 -1.38
N ARG A 107 14.54 3.35 -1.63
CA ARG A 107 15.70 2.77 -0.96
C ARG A 107 16.93 3.68 -1.11
N LEU A 108 17.27 4.06 -2.35
CA LEU A 108 18.44 4.89 -2.62
C LEU A 108 18.31 6.28 -1.97
N SER A 109 17.13 6.89 -2.08
CA SER A 109 16.83 8.20 -1.49
C SER A 109 16.88 8.17 0.04
N TYR A 110 16.39 7.11 0.68
CA TYR A 110 16.46 6.95 2.13
C TYR A 110 17.90 6.69 2.61
N MET A 111 18.60 5.73 1.99
CA MET A 111 19.97 5.37 2.36
C MET A 111 20.93 6.55 2.23
N SER A 112 20.85 7.31 1.13
CA SER A 112 21.70 8.50 0.92
C SER A 112 21.50 9.60 1.96
N ARG A 113 20.32 9.65 2.62
CA ARG A 113 20.01 10.66 3.64
C ARG A 113 20.37 10.23 5.05
N VAL A 114 20.19 8.95 5.38
CA VAL A 114 20.23 8.46 6.76
C VAL A 114 21.50 7.65 7.05
N VAL A 115 22.08 7.00 6.05
CA VAL A 115 23.20 6.07 6.24
C VAL A 115 24.50 6.79 5.90
N PRO A 116 25.52 6.76 6.77
CA PRO A 116 26.85 7.27 6.44
C PRO A 116 27.38 6.60 5.16
N SER A 117 27.98 7.40 4.26
CA SER A 117 28.44 6.91 2.94
C SER A 117 29.39 5.71 3.02
N HIS A 118 30.26 5.67 4.03
CA HIS A 118 31.19 4.56 4.23
C HIS A 118 30.50 3.23 4.60
N LEU A 119 29.23 3.26 5.05
CA LEU A 119 28.43 2.08 5.38
C LEU A 119 27.46 1.68 4.25
N HIS A 120 27.40 2.41 3.14
CA HIS A 120 26.42 2.15 2.07
C HIS A 120 26.58 0.74 1.48
N ASN A 121 27.81 0.32 1.18
CA ASN A 121 28.07 -1.01 0.60
C ASN A 121 27.71 -2.14 1.56
N GLU A 122 28.12 -2.03 2.83
CA GLU A 122 27.80 -3.02 3.87
C GLU A 122 26.28 -3.16 4.03
N MET A 123 25.55 -2.05 4.05
CA MET A 123 24.09 -2.08 4.15
C MET A 123 23.43 -2.68 2.91
N LEU A 124 23.93 -2.40 1.70
CA LEU A 124 23.44 -3.03 0.47
C LEU A 124 23.67 -4.54 0.47
N GLU A 125 24.82 -5.01 0.94
CA GLU A 125 25.14 -6.43 1.09
C GLU A 125 24.16 -7.10 2.07
N GLN A 126 23.95 -6.51 3.25
CA GLN A 126 22.99 -7.04 4.23
C GLN A 126 21.55 -7.10 3.69
N ILE A 127 21.12 -6.08 2.94
CA ILE A 127 19.81 -6.07 2.29
C ILE A 127 19.73 -7.18 1.23
N SER A 128 20.78 -7.40 0.44
CA SER A 128 20.83 -8.51 -0.53
C SER A 128 20.72 -9.85 0.18
N CYS A 129 21.54 -10.11 1.19
CA CYS A 129 21.48 -11.33 1.98
C CYS A 129 20.08 -11.54 2.57
N TYR A 130 19.48 -10.48 3.12
CA TYR A 130 18.10 -10.53 3.58
C TYR A 130 17.18 -10.98 2.46
N LEU A 131 17.15 -10.32 1.29
CA LEU A 131 16.23 -10.65 0.21
C LEU A 131 16.47 -12.05 -0.41
N ASP A 132 17.72 -12.50 -0.45
CA ASP A 132 18.13 -13.78 -1.04
C ASP A 132 17.83 -15.00 -0.14
N GLU A 133 17.76 -14.81 1.18
CA GLU A 133 17.35 -15.85 2.12
C GLU A 133 15.88 -16.23 1.89
N ARG A 134 15.65 -17.29 1.09
CA ARG A 134 14.33 -17.86 0.83
C ARG A 134 13.63 -18.24 2.15
N GLY A 135 12.73 -17.36 2.60
CA GLY A 135 11.64 -17.59 3.55
C GLY A 135 11.98 -18.43 4.79
N ASN A 136 12.54 -17.81 5.84
CA ASN A 136 12.43 -18.38 7.19
C ASN A 136 12.32 -17.27 8.25
N SER A 137 11.26 -16.48 8.17
CA SER A 137 10.85 -15.60 9.27
C SER A 137 9.36 -15.81 9.54
N ALA A 138 9.08 -16.56 10.61
CA ALA A 138 7.74 -16.82 11.11
C ALA A 138 7.15 -15.55 11.72
N PHE A 139 6.58 -14.68 10.88
CA PHE A 139 5.74 -13.58 11.35
C PHE A 139 4.32 -13.80 10.81
N THR A 140 3.42 -14.19 11.71
CA THR A 140 1.97 -14.27 11.43
C THR A 140 1.29 -12.99 11.89
N PHE A 141 0.35 -12.49 11.09
CA PHE A 141 -0.43 -11.29 11.39
C PHE A 141 -1.22 -11.43 12.70
N PRO A 142 -1.40 -10.34 13.48
CA PRO A 142 -2.53 -10.23 14.38
C PRO A 142 -3.80 -10.12 13.52
N SER A 143 -4.75 -11.02 13.76
CA SER A 143 -6.11 -10.88 13.24
C SER A 143 -6.77 -9.67 13.90
N CYS A 144 -6.98 -8.62 13.12
CA CYS A 144 -7.91 -7.52 13.42
C CYS A 144 -9.30 -7.88 12.90
#